data_AF-A0A9P0Q7V1-F1
#
_entry.id   AF-A0A9P0Q7V1-F1
#
_cell.length_a   1.000
_cell.length_b   1.000
_cell.length_c   1.000
_cell.angle_alpha   90.00
_cell.angle_beta   90.00
_cell.angle_gamma   90.00
#
_symmetry.space_group_name_H-M   'P 1'
#
loop_
_entity.id
_entity.type
_entity.pdbx_description
1 polymer ?
#
loop_
_entity_poly.entity_id
_entity_poly.type
_entity_poly.pdbx_seq_one_letter_code
_entity_poly.pdbx_strand_id
1 'polypeptide(L)'
;MDCGDDTLILYNDVTLPEDILKLMGKDVNTDQSAVFSLHDQLTTIWQTILTNGLKKSDAQTLFNAYQTSEKLSFLRPPELNPEVKAASSKQNISVDASYVEMQNQLGKGLAALGRSISTILIDLEHMPDQFKGDFLTNLCDSGRILTNLFHRMSVTRKNLLVPGLKISKELQNLF
;
A
#
# COMPACT_ATOMS: atom_id res chain seq x y z
N MET A 1 -3.61 -78.74 11.26
CA MET A 1 -3.36 -77.75 10.20
C MET A 1 -4.73 -77.17 9.87
N ASP A 2 -5.21 -76.15 10.57
CA ASP A 2 -4.62 -74.81 10.80
C ASP A 2 -4.48 -74.06 9.47
N CYS A 3 -4.93 -72.83 9.23
CA CYS A 3 -5.48 -71.74 10.06
C CYS A 3 -6.26 -70.83 9.10
N GLY A 4 -7.43 -70.30 9.47
CA GLY A 4 -7.58 -68.88 9.83
C GLY A 4 -8.51 -68.20 8.81
N ASP A 5 -9.27 -67.16 9.12
CA ASP A 5 -9.38 -66.33 10.32
C ASP A 5 -10.72 -65.57 10.20
N ASP A 6 -11.34 -65.29 11.33
CA ASP A 6 -12.56 -64.51 11.46
C ASP A 6 -12.36 -63.10 10.89
N THR A 7 -13.27 -62.61 10.06
CA THR A 7 -13.47 -61.16 9.99
C THR A 7 -14.91 -60.79 9.62
N LEU A 8 -15.69 -60.43 10.64
CA LEU A 8 -16.84 -59.55 10.53
C LEU A 8 -16.34 -58.16 10.10
N ILE A 9 -16.38 -57.85 8.80
CA ILE A 9 -16.15 -56.48 8.32
C ILE A 9 -17.50 -55.76 8.25
N LEU A 10 -17.84 -55.07 9.35
CA LEU A 10 -18.81 -53.99 9.36
C LEU A 10 -18.13 -52.71 8.89
N TYR A 11 -18.31 -52.34 7.62
CA TYR A 11 -18.26 -50.92 7.22
C TYR A 11 -19.38 -50.66 6.23
N ASN A 12 -20.57 -50.46 6.79
CA ASN A 12 -21.65 -49.79 6.10
C ASN A 12 -21.24 -48.32 6.02
N ASP A 13 -20.56 -47.91 4.93
CA ASP A 13 -20.30 -46.51 4.62
C ASP A 13 -21.63 -45.83 4.24
N VAL A 14 -22.47 -45.65 5.25
CA VAL A 14 -23.64 -44.79 5.18
C VAL A 14 -23.10 -43.38 5.00
N THR A 15 -23.14 -42.90 3.76
CA THR A 15 -22.84 -41.51 3.45
C THR A 15 -23.92 -40.67 4.15
N LEU A 16 -23.53 -40.03 5.26
CA LEU A 16 -24.44 -39.25 6.08
C LEU A 16 -24.94 -38.03 5.29
N PRO A 17 -26.24 -37.74 5.33
CA PRO A 17 -26.82 -36.53 4.75
C PRO A 17 -26.15 -35.24 5.28
N GLU A 18 -26.06 -34.24 4.41
CA GLU A 18 -25.29 -33.00 4.57
C GLU A 18 -25.76 -32.14 5.76
N ASP A 19 -27.03 -32.30 6.13
CA ASP A 19 -27.72 -31.73 7.28
C ASP A 19 -27.24 -32.31 8.62
N ILE A 20 -26.88 -33.61 8.68
CA ILE A 20 -26.31 -34.22 9.89
C ILE A 20 -24.84 -33.84 10.04
N LEU A 21 -24.10 -33.70 8.93
CA LEU A 21 -22.70 -33.25 8.94
C LEU A 21 -22.56 -31.81 9.48
N LYS A 22 -23.51 -30.92 9.18
CA LYS A 22 -23.58 -29.56 9.73
C LYS A 22 -23.90 -29.53 11.23
N LEU A 23 -24.73 -30.46 11.71
CA LEU A 23 -25.06 -30.58 13.14
C LEU A 23 -23.85 -31.06 13.98
N MET A 24 -22.95 -31.83 13.37
CA MET A 24 -21.76 -32.41 14.03
C MET A 24 -20.59 -31.43 14.20
N GLY A 25 -20.78 -30.14 13.96
CA GLY A 25 -19.76 -29.10 14.22
C GLY A 25 -18.52 -29.21 13.33
N LYS A 26 -18.61 -29.92 12.20
CA LYS A 26 -17.58 -29.88 11.17
C LYS A 26 -17.82 -28.59 10.39
N ASP A 27 -17.12 -27.53 10.80
CA ASP A 27 -17.11 -26.27 10.06
C ASP A 27 -16.84 -26.59 8.58
N VAL A 28 -17.89 -26.46 7.77
CA VAL A 28 -17.78 -26.42 6.32
C VAL A 28 -17.00 -25.15 6.08
N ASN A 29 -15.68 -25.33 5.88
CA ASN A 29 -14.68 -24.32 5.56
C ASN A 29 -15.29 -22.93 5.47
N THR A 30 -15.18 -22.19 6.56
CA THR A 30 -15.30 -20.73 6.55
C THR A 30 -14.61 -20.26 5.29
N ASP A 31 -15.38 -19.61 4.42
CA ASP A 31 -15.00 -19.19 3.09
C ASP A 31 -13.51 -18.90 3.04
N GLN A 32 -12.77 -19.71 2.30
CA GLN A 32 -11.39 -19.39 1.93
C GLN A 32 -11.47 -18.02 1.27
N SER A 33 -11.16 -16.97 2.02
CA SER A 33 -10.91 -15.64 1.49
C SER A 33 -9.98 -15.86 0.30
N ALA A 34 -10.45 -15.60 -0.91
CA ALA A 34 -9.71 -15.87 -2.13
C ALA A 34 -8.28 -15.33 -1.94
N VAL A 35 -7.31 -16.23 -1.80
CA VAL A 35 -5.93 -15.86 -1.52
C VAL A 35 -5.43 -15.16 -2.78
N PHE A 36 -5.36 -13.83 -2.73
CA PHE A 36 -4.82 -13.04 -3.83
C PHE A 36 -3.39 -13.50 -4.10
N SER A 37 -3.15 -14.11 -5.27
CA SER A 37 -1.83 -14.53 -5.71
C SER A 37 -1.23 -13.45 -6.60
N LEU A 38 -0.11 -12.87 -6.19
CA LEU A 38 0.70 -12.04 -7.08
C LEU A 38 1.29 -12.90 -8.19
N HIS A 39 1.47 -12.30 -9.35
CA HIS A 39 2.24 -12.90 -10.44
C HIS A 39 3.70 -13.12 -10.02
N ASP A 40 4.26 -14.31 -10.28
CA ASP A 40 5.57 -14.74 -9.76
C ASP A 40 6.73 -13.78 -10.10
N GLN A 41 6.72 -13.22 -11.31
CA GLN A 41 7.73 -12.23 -11.70
C GLN A 41 7.62 -10.94 -10.88
N LEU A 42 6.39 -10.50 -10.58
CA LEU A 42 6.16 -9.31 -9.77
C LEU A 42 6.63 -9.55 -8.35
N THR A 43 6.31 -10.72 -7.80
CA THR A 43 6.78 -11.18 -6.48
C THR A 43 8.31 -11.16 -6.41
N THR A 44 8.99 -11.72 -7.42
CA THR A 44 10.46 -11.76 -7.45
C THR A 44 11.08 -10.36 -7.49
N ILE A 45 10.54 -9.48 -8.34
CA ILE A 45 11.04 -8.09 -8.47
C ILE A 45 10.81 -7.33 -7.16
N TRP A 46 9.59 -7.37 -6.62
CA TRP A 46 9.25 -6.65 -5.40
C TRP A 46 10.02 -7.18 -4.20
N GLN A 47 10.19 -8.50 -4.07
CA GLN A 47 11.03 -9.09 -3.03
C GLN A 47 12.47 -8.58 -3.11
N THR A 48 13.03 -8.48 -4.32
CA THR A 48 14.39 -7.97 -4.51
C THR A 48 14.50 -6.50 -4.11
N ILE A 49 13.51 -5.68 -4.46
CA ILE A 49 13.46 -4.25 -4.10
C ILE A 49 13.23 -4.06 -2.59
N LEU A 50 12.37 -4.87 -1.97
CA LEU A 50 12.09 -4.82 -0.54
C LEU A 50 13.32 -5.21 0.30
N THR A 51 14.14 -6.13 -0.19
CA THR A 51 15.34 -6.61 0.52
C THR A 51 16.58 -5.76 0.27
N ASN A 52 16.80 -5.30 -0.97
CA ASN A 52 18.03 -4.61 -1.37
C ASN A 52 17.85 -3.10 -1.62
N GLY A 53 16.61 -2.63 -1.65
CA GLY A 53 16.28 -1.30 -2.15
C GLY A 53 16.47 -1.18 -3.67
N LEU A 54 16.23 0.02 -4.19
CA LEU A 54 16.58 0.37 -5.57
C LEU A 54 18.04 0.82 -5.65
N LYS A 55 18.73 0.44 -6.73
CA LYS A 55 20.05 1.00 -7.04
C LYS A 55 19.91 2.52 -7.25
N LYS A 56 20.87 3.30 -6.77
CA LYS A 56 20.82 4.78 -6.85
C LYS A 56 20.67 5.31 -8.28
N SER A 57 21.33 4.69 -9.26
CA SER A 57 21.22 5.03 -10.69
C SER A 57 19.80 4.85 -11.22
N ASP A 58 19.18 3.74 -10.83
CA ASP A 58 17.88 3.32 -11.35
C ASP A 58 16.77 4.14 -10.68
N ALA A 59 16.90 4.38 -9.38
CA ALA A 59 16.03 5.28 -8.62
C ALA A 59 16.07 6.69 -9.21
N GLN A 60 17.26 7.25 -9.50
CA GLN A 60 17.36 8.59 -10.07
C GLN A 60 16.70 8.68 -11.46
N THR A 61 16.94 7.69 -12.31
CA THR A 61 16.34 7.62 -13.66
C THR A 61 14.81 7.54 -13.56
N LEU A 62 14.30 6.67 -12.69
CA LEU A 62 12.87 6.51 -12.42
C LEU A 62 12.26 7.83 -11.91
N PHE A 63 12.91 8.45 -10.94
CA PHE A 63 12.43 9.67 -10.30
C PHE A 63 12.51 10.91 -11.19
N ASN A 64 13.36 10.90 -12.22
CA ASN A 64 13.43 11.98 -13.21
C ASN A 64 12.33 11.84 -14.28
N ALA A 65 11.90 10.60 -14.59
CA ALA A 65 10.83 10.35 -15.58
C ALA A 65 9.45 10.84 -15.11
N TYR A 66 9.22 10.85 -13.79
CA TYR A 66 7.94 11.23 -13.20
C TYR A 66 8.03 12.58 -12.50
N GLN A 67 7.86 13.65 -13.27
CA GLN A 67 7.59 14.97 -12.71
C GLN A 67 6.14 15.04 -12.20
N THR A 68 5.98 15.47 -10.94
CA THR A 68 4.68 15.87 -10.38
C THR A 68 4.06 16.97 -11.23
N SER A 69 2.81 16.74 -11.64
CA SER A 69 1.99 17.69 -12.42
C SER A 69 1.85 19.02 -11.69
N GLU A 70 1.91 20.14 -12.44
CA GLU A 70 1.68 21.48 -11.90
C GLU A 70 0.28 21.64 -11.28
N LYS A 71 -0.71 20.88 -11.77
CA LYS A 71 -2.08 20.90 -11.26
C LYS A 71 -2.22 20.33 -9.84
N LEU A 72 -1.20 19.62 -9.33
CA LEU A 72 -1.23 18.99 -8.01
C LEU A 72 0.03 19.35 -7.22
N SER A 73 0.23 20.66 -7.01
CA SER A 73 1.35 21.24 -6.27
C SER A 73 1.50 20.69 -4.84
N PHE A 74 0.41 20.23 -4.22
CA PHE A 74 0.41 19.61 -2.89
C PHE A 74 1.11 18.25 -2.81
N LEU A 75 1.41 17.60 -3.94
CA LEU A 75 2.29 16.42 -3.97
C LEU A 75 3.78 16.78 -3.83
N ARG A 76 4.10 18.07 -3.74
CA ARG A 76 5.43 18.54 -3.35
C ARG A 76 5.38 18.90 -1.87
N PRO A 77 6.17 18.24 -1.02
CA PRO A 77 6.28 18.62 0.38
C PRO A 77 6.77 20.07 0.49
N PRO A 78 6.17 20.92 1.35
CA PRO A 78 6.63 22.28 1.54
C PRO A 78 8.02 22.28 2.18
N GLU A 79 8.84 23.23 1.76
CA GLU A 79 10.13 23.50 2.38
C GLU A 79 9.95 24.05 3.79
N LEU A 80 10.87 23.68 4.68
CA LEU A 80 10.86 24.16 6.06
C LEU A 80 11.09 25.68 6.07
N ASN A 81 10.18 26.44 6.70
CA ASN A 81 10.32 27.88 6.86
C ASN A 81 11.68 28.21 7.53
N PRO A 82 12.48 29.17 6.99
CA PRO A 82 13.76 29.57 7.56
C PRO A 82 13.74 29.88 9.07
N GLU A 83 12.67 30.50 9.58
CA GLU A 83 12.50 30.82 11.00
C GLU A 83 12.40 29.55 11.86
N VAL A 84 11.65 28.58 11.35
CA VAL A 84 11.44 27.26 11.96
C VAL A 84 12.72 26.45 11.94
N LYS A 85 13.46 26.54 10.83
CA LYS A 85 14.77 25.90 10.68
C LYS A 85 15.79 26.48 11.68
N ALA A 86 15.81 27.79 11.88
CA ALA A 86 16.70 28.44 12.84
C ALA A 86 16.38 28.08 14.30
N ALA A 87 15.10 27.87 14.62
CA ALA A 87 14.63 27.48 15.94
C ALA A 87 14.70 25.96 16.23
N SER A 88 14.95 25.13 15.21
CA SER A 88 14.97 23.67 15.32
C SER A 88 16.37 23.11 15.62
N SER A 89 16.42 21.98 16.32
CA SER A 89 17.68 21.25 16.52
C SER A 89 18.19 20.66 15.20
N LYS A 90 19.51 20.46 15.08
CA LYS A 90 20.12 19.79 13.92
C LYS A 90 19.51 18.41 13.67
N GLN A 91 19.17 17.68 14.74
CA GLN A 91 18.52 16.38 14.65
C GLN A 91 17.12 16.51 14.04
N ASN A 92 16.31 17.45 14.49
CA ASN A 92 14.95 17.66 13.96
C ASN A 92 14.98 18.07 12.48
N ILE A 93 15.94 18.89 12.07
CA ILE A 93 16.15 19.27 10.67
C ILE A 93 16.53 18.05 9.82
N SER A 94 17.42 17.18 10.32
CA SER A 94 17.82 15.97 9.61
C SER A 94 16.67 14.97 9.46
N VAL A 95 15.83 14.84 10.49
CA VAL A 95 14.64 14.00 10.45
C VAL A 95 13.62 14.56 9.46
N ASP A 96 13.34 15.87 9.50
CA ASP A 96 12.44 16.53 8.55
C ASP A 96 12.90 16.36 7.10
N ALA A 97 14.19 16.57 6.82
CA ALA A 97 14.77 16.36 5.50
C ALA A 97 14.57 14.91 5.00
N SER A 98 14.65 13.92 5.89
CA SER A 98 14.40 12.52 5.55
C SER A 98 12.92 12.30 5.19
N TYR A 99 11.98 12.92 5.90
CA TYR A 99 10.57 12.88 5.54
C TYR A 99 10.27 13.59 4.23
N VAL A 100 10.91 14.72 3.95
CA VAL A 100 10.81 15.43 2.67
C VAL A 100 11.22 14.52 1.52
N GLU A 101 12.34 13.80 1.64
CA GLU A 101 12.80 12.87 0.60
C GLU A 101 11.80 11.72 0.38
N MET A 102 11.30 11.12 1.47
CA MET A 102 10.27 10.08 1.38
C MET A 102 8.97 10.59 0.73
N GLN A 103 8.54 11.81 1.07
CA GLN A 103 7.35 12.44 0.48
C GLN A 103 7.58 12.74 -1.01
N ASN A 104 8.76 13.23 -1.40
CA ASN A 104 9.10 13.43 -2.80
C ASN A 104 9.04 12.13 -3.60
N GLN A 105 9.62 11.04 -3.07
CA GLN A 105 9.55 9.73 -3.71
C GLN A 105 8.10 9.24 -3.85
N LEU A 106 7.30 9.37 -2.78
CA LEU A 106 5.88 9.01 -2.80
C LEU A 106 5.08 9.85 -3.81
N GLY A 107 5.34 11.15 -3.88
CA GLY A 107 4.71 12.06 -4.83
C GLY A 107 5.03 11.70 -6.29
N LYS A 108 6.25 11.26 -6.58
CA LYS A 108 6.64 10.76 -7.91
C LYS A 108 5.92 9.46 -8.26
N GLY A 109 5.78 8.54 -7.30
CA GLY A 109 4.99 7.31 -7.48
C GLY A 109 3.50 7.60 -7.74
N LEU A 110 2.92 8.51 -6.97
CA LEU A 110 1.54 8.99 -7.17
C LEU A 110 1.37 9.67 -8.53
N ALA A 111 2.37 10.42 -9.00
CA ALA A 111 2.34 11.02 -10.34
C ALA A 111 2.36 9.95 -11.45
N ALA A 112 3.15 8.89 -11.30
CA ALA A 112 3.16 7.76 -12.23
C ALA A 112 1.78 7.07 -12.27
N LEU A 113 1.23 6.73 -11.09
CA LEU A 113 -0.09 6.11 -10.96
C LEU A 113 -1.20 7.01 -11.54
N GLY A 114 -1.19 8.30 -11.21
CA GLY A 114 -2.15 9.27 -11.69
C GLY A 114 -2.10 9.46 -13.20
N ARG A 115 -0.91 9.43 -13.82
CA ARG A 115 -0.76 9.43 -15.30
C ARG A 115 -1.44 8.21 -15.91
N SER A 116 -1.16 7.02 -15.39
CA SER A 116 -1.79 5.77 -15.88
C SER A 116 -3.31 5.79 -15.74
N ILE A 117 -3.83 6.20 -14.57
CA ILE A 117 -5.28 6.34 -14.35
C ILE A 117 -5.87 7.38 -15.30
N SER A 118 -5.21 8.52 -15.49
CA SER A 118 -5.69 9.57 -16.41
C SER A 118 -5.78 9.08 -17.85
N THR A 119 -4.79 8.32 -18.33
CA THR A 119 -4.84 7.69 -19.66
C THR A 119 -6.00 6.71 -19.78
N ILE A 120 -6.23 5.87 -18.77
CA ILE A 120 -7.37 4.94 -18.74
C ILE A 120 -8.70 5.70 -18.79
N LEU A 121 -8.82 6.81 -18.07
CA LEU A 121 -10.05 7.61 -18.02
C LEU A 121 -10.35 8.33 -19.35
N ILE A 122 -9.34 8.65 -20.17
CA ILE A 122 -9.54 9.25 -21.49
C ILE A 122 -10.20 8.24 -22.45
N ASP A 123 -9.79 6.98 -22.41
CA ASP A 123 -10.29 5.91 -23.30
C ASP A 123 -11.36 5.02 -22.63
N LEU A 124 -11.99 5.50 -21.56
CA LEU A 124 -12.89 4.71 -20.72
C LEU A 124 -14.06 4.08 -21.48
N GLU A 125 -14.59 4.79 -22.48
CA GLU A 125 -15.71 4.32 -23.32
C GLU A 125 -15.34 3.08 -24.15
N HIS A 126 -14.06 2.95 -24.54
CA HIS A 126 -13.54 1.84 -25.34
C HIS A 126 -12.97 0.71 -24.48
N MET A 127 -12.92 0.88 -23.15
CA MET A 127 -12.38 -0.11 -22.24
C MET A 127 -13.36 -1.30 -22.10
N PRO A 128 -12.89 -2.56 -22.18
CA PRO A 128 -13.74 -3.72 -21.93
C PRO A 128 -14.29 -3.71 -20.50
N ASP A 129 -15.56 -4.06 -20.32
CA ASP A 129 -16.26 -3.92 -19.02
C ASP A 129 -15.60 -4.72 -17.88
N GLN A 130 -14.92 -5.82 -18.20
CA GLN A 130 -14.13 -6.62 -17.26
C GLN A 130 -13.01 -5.82 -16.55
N PHE A 131 -12.53 -4.72 -17.13
CA PHE A 131 -11.49 -3.87 -16.53
C PHE A 131 -12.06 -2.62 -15.83
N LYS A 132 -13.35 -2.31 -15.99
CA LYS A 132 -13.98 -1.14 -15.37
C LYS A 132 -14.33 -1.36 -13.89
N GLY A 133 -14.57 -2.61 -13.49
CA GLY A 133 -14.91 -2.98 -12.11
C GLY A 133 -13.69 -3.00 -11.19
N ASP A 134 -13.18 -4.19 -10.90
CA ASP A 134 -12.17 -4.39 -9.86
C ASP A 134 -10.82 -3.78 -10.21
N PHE A 135 -10.43 -3.80 -11.49
CA PHE A 135 -9.13 -3.26 -11.91
C PHE A 135 -9.02 -1.74 -11.68
N LEU A 136 -10.00 -0.96 -12.14
CA LEU A 136 -10.00 0.48 -11.92
C LEU A 136 -10.19 0.82 -10.44
N THR A 137 -11.02 0.05 -9.73
CA THR A 137 -11.21 0.20 -8.27
C THR A 137 -9.90 0.01 -7.53
N ASN A 138 -9.14 -1.05 -7.81
CA ASN A 138 -7.85 -1.34 -7.18
C ASN A 138 -6.82 -0.22 -7.43
N LEU A 139 -6.78 0.33 -8.65
CA LEU A 139 -5.88 1.45 -8.98
C LEU A 139 -6.27 2.73 -8.23
N CYS A 140 -7.56 3.06 -8.21
CA CYS A 140 -8.09 4.23 -7.52
C CYS A 140 -7.88 4.13 -6.00
N ASP A 141 -8.17 2.97 -5.40
CA ASP A 141 -7.99 2.73 -3.97
C ASP A 141 -6.51 2.75 -3.59
N SER A 142 -5.62 2.20 -4.41
CA SER A 142 -4.16 2.36 -4.24
C SER A 142 -3.78 3.85 -4.21
N GLY A 143 -4.30 4.66 -5.15
CA GLY A 143 -4.08 6.10 -5.17
C GLY A 143 -4.57 6.80 -3.90
N ARG A 144 -5.75 6.43 -3.39
CA ARG A 144 -6.32 6.97 -2.14
C ARG A 144 -5.47 6.60 -0.93
N ILE A 145 -5.04 5.34 -0.82
CA ILE A 145 -4.18 4.84 0.28
C ILE A 145 -2.85 5.59 0.30
N LEU A 146 -2.19 5.70 -0.86
CA LEU A 146 -0.89 6.36 -0.99
C LEU A 146 -0.98 7.88 -0.76
N THR A 147 -2.05 8.53 -1.22
CA THR A 147 -2.27 9.97 -0.96
C THR A 147 -2.56 10.21 0.52
N ASN A 148 -3.30 9.32 1.19
CA ASN A 148 -3.51 9.38 2.63
C ASN A 148 -2.19 9.17 3.40
N LEU A 149 -1.32 8.26 2.96
CA LEU A 149 0.03 8.11 3.53
C LEU A 149 0.83 9.41 3.42
N PHE A 150 0.79 10.07 2.26
CA PHE A 150 1.46 11.36 2.07
C PHE A 150 0.95 12.41 3.08
N HIS A 151 -0.37 12.49 3.27
CA HIS A 151 -0.97 13.38 4.27
C HIS A 151 -0.52 13.04 5.70
N ARG A 152 -0.52 11.75 6.08
CA ARG A 152 -0.03 11.30 7.38
C ARG A 152 1.43 11.69 7.62
N MET A 153 2.28 11.62 6.60
CA MET A 153 3.66 12.08 6.69
C MET A 153 3.75 13.59 6.95
N SER A 154 2.92 14.41 6.30
CA SER A 154 2.86 15.86 6.58
C SER A 154 2.45 16.15 8.01
N VAL A 155 1.44 15.43 8.54
CA VAL A 155 1.02 15.56 9.94
C VAL A 155 2.13 15.14 10.89
N THR A 156 2.84 14.05 10.60
CA THR A 156 3.99 13.60 11.40
C THR A 156 5.11 14.64 11.40
N ARG A 157 5.47 15.22 10.25
CA ARG A 157 6.47 16.30 10.16
C ARG A 157 6.07 17.48 11.06
N LYS A 158 4.82 17.93 10.99
CA LYS A 158 4.28 18.98 11.86
C LYS A 158 4.44 18.60 13.34
N ASN A 159 4.03 17.40 13.73
CA ASN A 159 4.09 16.95 15.13
C ASN A 159 5.51 16.78 15.67
N LEU A 160 6.50 16.49 14.81
CA LEU A 160 7.90 16.39 15.22
C LEU A 160 8.58 17.75 15.37
N LEU A 161 8.18 18.73 14.56
CA LEU A 161 8.75 20.06 14.58
C LEU A 161 8.13 20.94 15.67
N VAL A 162 6.80 20.90 15.84
CA VAL A 162 6.05 21.78 16.76
C VAL A 162 6.57 21.78 18.22
N PRO A 163 6.88 20.63 18.86
CA PRO A 163 7.38 20.62 20.23
C PRO A 163 8.78 21.20 20.41
N GLY A 164 9.61 21.18 19.36
CA GLY A 164 10.97 21.72 19.38
C GLY A 164 11.02 23.24 19.15
N LEU A 165 9.91 23.81 18.67
CA LEU A 165 9.78 25.22 18.44
C LEU A 165 9.24 25.87 19.72
N LYS A 166 10.06 26.68 20.40
CA LYS A 166 9.57 27.61 21.43
C LYS A 166 8.75 28.71 20.75
N ILE A 167 7.60 28.35 20.20
CA ILE A 167 6.74 29.25 19.44
C ILE A 167 5.74 29.89 20.41
N SER A 168 5.71 31.22 20.44
CA SER A 168 4.61 31.99 21.00
C SER A 168 3.30 31.53 20.33
N LYS A 169 2.18 31.52 21.06
CA LYS A 169 0.88 30.99 20.58
C LYS A 169 0.43 31.50 19.19
N GLU A 170 1.01 32.61 18.70
CA GLU A 170 0.71 33.23 17.41
C GLU A 170 1.24 32.47 16.18
N LEU A 171 2.39 31.78 16.24
CA LEU A 171 2.93 31.08 15.05
C LEU A 171 2.35 29.67 14.86
N GLN A 172 1.53 29.17 15.78
CA GLN A 172 0.81 27.89 15.61
C GLN A 172 -0.20 27.94 14.44
N ASN A 173 -0.65 29.14 14.07
CA ASN A 173 -1.61 29.38 13.00
C ASN A 173 -0.99 29.53 11.60
N LEU A 174 0.35 29.46 11.47
CA LEU A 174 1.06 29.58 10.19
C LEU A 174 1.36 28.21 9.53
N PHE A 175 0.81 27.11 10.06
CA PHE A 175 1.02 25.74 9.57
C PHE A 175 -0.28 24.99 9.27
#